data_AF-A0A519GKM4-F1
#
_entry.id   AF-A0A519GKM4-F1
#
_cell.length_a   1.000
_cell.length_b   1.000
_cell.length_c   1.000
_cell.angle_alpha   90.00
_cell.angle_beta   90.00
_cell.angle_gamma   90.00
#
_symmetry.space_group_name_H-M   'P 1'
#
loop_
_entity.id
_entity.type
_entity.pdbx_description
1 polymer ?
#
loop_
_entity_poly.entity_id
_entity_poly.type
_entity_poly.pdbx_seq_one_letter_code
_entity_poly.pdbx_strand_id
1 'polypeptide(L)'
;MTPEQYVQDKAAASGSSFYYAFLFLPKSRRAAITAFYAFCREIDDVVDEVRDPGVAATKLAWWRSEVAQSFAGEPHHPVMKALMPLATEFGIEARQLQEVIEGCQMDLEQTRYLAFPNLAQYCHLVAGVVGEVAARIFGQTDPRTTEYAHKLGLALQLTNIIRDVGEDALRGRIYLPVNELQQFDV
;
A
#
# COMPACT_ATOMS: atom_id res chain seq x y z
N MET A 1 -11.44 -20.02 9.60
CA MET A 1 -10.18 -19.24 9.66
C MET A 1 -10.44 -18.00 10.49
N THR A 2 -9.57 -17.67 11.46
CA THR A 2 -9.73 -16.43 12.24
C THR A 2 -9.17 -15.23 11.46
N PRO A 3 -9.57 -13.98 11.78
CA PRO A 3 -8.98 -12.77 11.20
C PRO A 3 -7.44 -12.75 11.29
N GLU A 4 -6.89 -13.16 12.43
CA GLU A 4 -5.44 -13.19 12.68
C GLU A 4 -4.73 -14.21 11.79
N GLN A 5 -5.33 -15.40 11.63
CA GLN A 5 -4.77 -16.43 10.75
C GLN A 5 -4.81 -15.95 9.29
N TYR A 6 -5.91 -15.31 8.87
CA TYR A 6 -6.04 -14.79 7.52
C TYR A 6 -4.94 -13.77 7.18
N VAL A 7 -4.72 -12.77 8.04
CA VAL A 7 -3.69 -11.76 7.77
C VAL A 7 -2.29 -12.34 7.80
N GLN A 8 -2.05 -13.36 8.63
CA GLN A 8 -0.77 -14.05 8.67
C GLN A 8 -0.52 -14.86 7.40
N ASP A 9 -1.52 -15.63 6.94
CA ASP A 9 -1.43 -16.41 5.70
C ASP A 9 -1.25 -15.50 4.48
N LYS A 10 -2.01 -14.40 4.41
CA LYS A 10 -1.91 -13.41 3.33
C LYS A 10 -0.51 -12.77 3.29
N ALA A 11 0.00 -12.35 4.44
CA ALA A 11 1.32 -11.73 4.52
C ALA A 11 2.44 -12.72 4.17
N ALA A 12 2.36 -13.96 4.66
CA ALA A 12 3.33 -15.01 4.38
C ALA A 12 3.34 -15.43 2.89
N ALA A 13 2.17 -15.57 2.28
CA ALA A 13 2.03 -15.96 0.87
C ALA A 13 2.62 -14.94 -0.11
N SER A 14 2.78 -13.68 0.30
CA SER A 14 3.40 -12.64 -0.54
C SER A 14 4.88 -12.91 -0.88
N GLY A 15 5.56 -13.80 -0.13
CA GLY A 15 6.98 -14.10 -0.34
C GLY A 15 7.93 -12.93 -0.03
N SER A 16 7.41 -11.83 0.51
CA SER A 16 8.16 -10.60 0.75
C SER A 16 9.15 -10.73 1.91
N SER A 17 10.30 -10.08 1.76
CA SER A 17 11.30 -9.95 2.83
C SER A 17 10.74 -9.20 4.06
N PHE A 18 9.73 -8.33 3.86
CA PHE A 18 9.09 -7.60 4.96
C PHE A 18 8.42 -8.52 5.98
N TYR A 19 7.73 -9.58 5.52
CA TYR A 19 7.04 -10.50 6.43
C TYR A 19 8.00 -11.12 7.45
N TYR A 20 9.19 -11.52 7.01
CA TYR A 20 10.22 -12.06 7.90
C TYR A 20 10.79 -11.01 8.85
N ALA A 21 10.92 -9.75 8.41
CA ALA A 21 11.35 -8.66 9.28
C ALA A 21 10.34 -8.39 10.42
N PHE A 22 9.04 -8.56 10.18
CA PHE A 22 8.01 -8.37 11.20
C PHE A 22 8.11 -9.36 12.36
N LEU A 23 8.70 -10.54 12.15
CA LEU A 23 8.90 -11.57 13.19
C LEU A 23 9.82 -11.13 14.33
N PHE A 24 10.56 -10.03 14.17
CA PHE A 24 11.40 -9.46 15.22
C PHE A 24 10.67 -8.40 16.07
N LEU A 25 9.45 -8.02 15.71
CA LEU A 25 8.67 -7.03 16.45
C LEU A 25 7.97 -7.64 17.68
N PRO A 26 7.74 -6.85 18.74
CA PRO A 26 6.86 -7.22 19.85
C PRO A 26 5.46 -7.63 19.36
N LYS A 27 4.76 -8.46 20.13
CA LYS A 27 3.51 -9.10 19.71
C LYS A 27 2.44 -8.13 19.17
N SER A 28 2.15 -7.03 19.87
CA SER A 28 1.12 -6.07 19.43
C SER A 28 1.49 -5.38 18.12
N ARG A 29 2.72 -4.88 18.03
CA ARG A 29 3.26 -4.23 16.81
C ARG A 29 3.30 -5.19 15.63
N ARG A 30 3.70 -6.45 15.88
CA ARG A 30 3.68 -7.51 14.87
C ARG A 30 2.27 -7.76 14.35
N ALA A 31 1.29 -7.90 15.24
CA ALA A 31 -0.10 -8.09 14.82
C ALA A 31 -0.61 -6.91 13.97
N ALA A 32 -0.31 -5.67 14.39
CA ALA A 32 -0.71 -4.48 13.67
C ALA A 32 -0.07 -4.38 12.28
N ILE A 33 1.25 -4.55 12.17
CA ILE A 33 1.92 -4.46 10.88
C ILE A 33 1.54 -5.61 9.96
N THR A 34 1.33 -6.83 10.48
CA THR A 34 0.86 -7.96 9.67
C THR A 34 -0.54 -7.71 9.12
N ALA A 35 -1.47 -7.19 9.93
CA ALA A 35 -2.81 -6.84 9.47
C ALA A 35 -2.79 -5.69 8.45
N PHE A 36 -2.00 -4.65 8.69
CA PHE A 36 -1.86 -3.53 7.76
C PHE A 36 -1.19 -3.93 6.45
N TYR A 37 -0.14 -4.77 6.50
CA TYR A 37 0.50 -5.29 5.31
C TYR A 37 -0.45 -6.18 4.49
N ALA A 38 -1.24 -7.03 5.16
CA ALA A 38 -2.27 -7.82 4.49
C ALA A 38 -3.34 -6.94 3.84
N PHE A 39 -3.70 -5.80 4.43
CA PHE A 39 -4.56 -4.80 3.80
C PHE A 39 -3.93 -4.27 2.52
N CYS A 40 -2.72 -3.74 2.58
CA CYS A 40 -2.04 -3.23 1.38
C CYS A 40 -1.97 -4.29 0.28
N ARG A 41 -1.71 -5.56 0.64
CA ARG A 41 -1.64 -6.64 -0.33
C ARG A 41 -2.98 -7.01 -0.96
N GLU A 42 -4.07 -7.00 -0.18
CA GLU A 42 -5.42 -7.18 -0.75
C GLU A 42 -5.77 -6.09 -1.76
N ILE A 43 -5.38 -4.84 -1.51
CA ILE A 43 -5.63 -3.74 -2.46
C ILE A 43 -4.77 -3.92 -3.72
N ASP A 44 -3.49 -4.24 -3.55
CA ASP A 44 -2.53 -4.46 -4.64
C ASP A 44 -2.96 -5.61 -5.57
N ASP A 45 -3.39 -6.74 -5.00
CA ASP A 45 -3.86 -7.91 -5.77
C ASP A 45 -5.11 -7.58 -6.63
N VAL A 46 -5.93 -6.60 -6.23
CA VAL A 46 -7.07 -6.15 -7.06
C VAL A 46 -6.60 -5.58 -8.39
N VAL A 47 -5.47 -4.88 -8.42
CA VAL A 47 -4.94 -4.23 -9.62
C VAL A 47 -4.04 -5.18 -10.43
N ASP A 48 -3.36 -6.10 -9.74
CA ASP A 48 -2.42 -7.03 -10.36
C ASP A 48 -3.09 -8.29 -10.93
N GLU A 49 -4.11 -8.85 -10.26
CA GLU A 49 -4.68 -10.14 -10.65
C GLU A 49 -6.00 -10.01 -11.43
N VAL A 50 -6.73 -8.90 -11.27
CA VAL A 50 -8.04 -8.71 -11.92
C VAL A 50 -7.85 -8.12 -13.30
N ARG A 51 -8.08 -8.95 -14.32
CA ARG A 51 -7.89 -8.56 -15.74
C ARG A 51 -8.95 -7.60 -16.29
N ASP A 52 -10.14 -7.61 -15.71
CA ASP A 52 -11.24 -6.75 -16.14
C ASP A 52 -11.21 -5.43 -15.33
N PRO A 53 -10.98 -4.28 -15.99
CA PRO A 53 -10.90 -2.99 -15.29
C PRO A 53 -12.18 -2.60 -14.55
N GLY A 54 -13.35 -2.98 -15.05
CA GLY A 54 -14.63 -2.70 -14.40
C GLY A 54 -14.82 -3.51 -13.11
N VAL A 55 -14.39 -4.77 -13.12
CA VAL A 55 -14.36 -5.61 -11.91
C VAL A 55 -13.35 -5.08 -10.91
N ALA A 56 -12.15 -4.68 -11.35
CA ALA A 56 -11.12 -4.11 -10.49
C ALA A 56 -11.63 -2.81 -9.81
N ALA A 57 -12.20 -1.89 -10.59
CA ALA A 57 -12.78 -0.65 -10.08
C ALA A 57 -13.92 -0.91 -9.07
N THR A 58 -14.78 -1.89 -9.35
CA THR A 58 -15.87 -2.29 -8.43
C THR A 58 -15.31 -2.82 -7.10
N LYS A 59 -14.25 -3.64 -7.15
CA LYS A 59 -13.60 -4.16 -5.95
C LYS A 59 -12.91 -3.05 -5.13
N LEU A 60 -12.25 -2.10 -5.78
CA LEU A 60 -11.66 -0.95 -5.08
C LEU A 60 -12.76 -0.08 -4.44
N ALA A 61 -13.88 0.16 -5.13
CA ALA A 61 -15.03 0.88 -4.57
C ALA A 61 -15.63 0.16 -3.35
N TRP A 62 -15.69 -1.18 -3.39
CA TRP A 62 -16.07 -1.98 -2.23
C TRP A 62 -15.08 -1.78 -1.08
N TRP A 63 -13.77 -1.82 -1.32
CA TRP A 63 -12.75 -1.57 -0.30
C TRP A 63 -12.86 -0.17 0.32
N ARG A 64 -13.17 0.87 -0.47
CA ARG A 64 -13.43 2.22 0.06
C ARG A 64 -14.60 2.22 1.04
N SER A 65 -15.67 1.50 0.69
CA SER A 65 -16.86 1.35 1.52
C SER A 65 -16.57 0.55 2.80
N GLU A 66 -15.81 -0.53 2.68
CA GLU A 66 -15.38 -1.37 3.80
C GLU A 66 -14.52 -0.59 4.80
N VAL A 67 -13.60 0.26 4.33
CA VAL A 67 -12.82 1.17 5.20
C VAL A 67 -13.77 2.11 5.95
N ALA A 68 -14.71 2.76 5.26
CA ALA A 68 -15.66 3.66 5.90
C ALA A 68 -16.52 2.96 6.97
N GLN A 69 -17.05 1.78 6.66
CA GLN A 69 -17.86 0.97 7.60
C GLN A 69 -17.03 0.49 8.80
N SER A 70 -15.79 0.06 8.56
CA SER A 70 -14.89 -0.40 9.62
C SER A 70 -14.60 0.69 10.64
N PHE A 71 -14.34 1.92 10.20
CA PHE A 71 -14.16 3.07 11.08
C PHE A 71 -15.47 3.56 11.73
N ALA A 72 -16.63 3.16 11.21
CA ALA A 72 -17.93 3.32 11.86
C ALA A 72 -18.26 2.21 12.89
N GLY A 73 -17.36 1.21 13.05
CA GLY A 73 -17.49 0.13 14.02
C GLY A 73 -17.99 -1.20 13.44
N GLU A 74 -18.13 -1.31 12.12
CA GLU A 74 -18.68 -2.50 11.44
C GLU A 74 -17.70 -3.08 10.41
N PRO A 75 -16.54 -3.64 10.82
CA PRO A 75 -15.63 -4.30 9.89
C PRO A 75 -16.19 -5.66 9.43
N HIS A 76 -16.19 -5.92 8.13
CA HIS A 76 -16.68 -7.17 7.54
C HIS A 76 -15.55 -8.09 7.09
N HIS A 77 -14.53 -7.51 6.45
CA HIS A 77 -13.39 -8.25 5.91
C HIS A 77 -12.49 -8.77 7.04
N PRO A 78 -11.93 -10.00 6.94
CA PRO A 78 -11.00 -10.53 7.95
C PRO A 78 -9.81 -9.60 8.23
N VAL A 79 -9.26 -8.96 7.20
CA VAL A 79 -8.16 -7.98 7.36
C VAL A 79 -8.59 -6.81 8.24
N MET A 80 -9.75 -6.20 7.97
CA MET A 80 -10.24 -5.07 8.75
C MET A 80 -10.61 -5.49 10.17
N LYS A 81 -11.18 -6.69 10.35
CA LYS A 81 -11.46 -7.27 11.68
C LYS A 81 -10.19 -7.45 12.51
N ALA A 82 -9.07 -7.81 11.89
CA ALA A 82 -7.78 -7.94 12.58
C ALA A 82 -7.12 -6.56 12.84
N LEU A 83 -7.26 -5.61 11.91
CA LEU A 83 -6.62 -4.30 11.99
C LEU A 83 -7.31 -3.35 12.97
N MET A 84 -8.64 -3.31 12.95
CA MET A 84 -9.40 -2.27 13.65
C MET A 84 -9.26 -2.27 15.18
N PRO A 85 -9.13 -3.42 15.87
CA PRO A 85 -8.84 -3.45 17.31
C PRO A 85 -7.51 -2.75 17.68
N LEU A 86 -6.58 -2.63 16.73
CA LEU A 86 -5.24 -2.07 16.94
C LEU A 86 -5.12 -0.64 16.38
N ALA A 87 -6.06 -0.20 15.55
CA ALA A 87 -5.97 1.06 14.83
C ALA A 87 -5.88 2.29 15.76
N THR A 88 -6.65 2.30 16.85
CA THR A 88 -6.60 3.41 17.82
C THR A 88 -5.26 3.45 18.56
N GLU A 89 -4.73 2.29 18.97
CA GLU A 89 -3.44 2.19 19.68
C GLU A 89 -2.29 2.76 18.84
N PHE A 90 -2.28 2.48 17.54
CA PHE A 90 -1.21 2.88 16.63
C PHE A 90 -1.54 4.13 15.79
N GLY A 91 -2.66 4.80 16.09
CA GLY A 91 -3.07 6.01 15.36
C GLY A 91 -3.24 5.78 13.86
N ILE A 92 -3.85 4.67 13.46
CA ILE A 92 -4.17 4.37 12.06
C ILE A 92 -5.49 5.06 11.73
N GLU A 93 -5.49 5.89 10.69
CA GLU A 93 -6.61 6.75 10.30
C GLU A 93 -7.22 6.29 8.98
N ALA A 94 -8.54 6.48 8.82
CA ALA A 94 -9.25 6.11 7.59
C ALA A 94 -8.64 6.78 6.34
N ARG A 95 -8.15 8.02 6.47
CA ARG A 95 -7.47 8.76 5.40
C ARG A 95 -6.32 7.95 4.80
N GLN A 96 -5.47 7.36 5.64
CA GLN A 96 -4.28 6.62 5.20
C GLN A 96 -4.68 5.37 4.38
N LEU A 97 -5.72 4.64 4.81
CA LEU A 97 -6.22 3.48 4.07
C LEU A 97 -6.87 3.89 2.75
N GLN A 98 -7.62 5.00 2.73
CA GLN A 98 -8.24 5.53 1.52
C GLN A 98 -7.21 6.01 0.49
N GLU A 99 -6.11 6.60 0.94
CA GLU A 99 -4.99 7.04 0.11
C GLU A 99 -4.24 5.86 -0.52
N VAL A 100 -4.05 4.76 0.21
CA VAL A 100 -3.50 3.52 -0.37
C VAL A 100 -4.41 2.99 -1.48
N ILE A 101 -5.73 2.96 -1.25
CA ILE A 101 -6.71 2.55 -2.27
C ILE A 101 -6.68 3.50 -3.48
N GLU A 102 -6.50 4.81 -3.25
CA GLU A 102 -6.36 5.81 -4.32
C GLU A 102 -5.10 5.57 -5.15
N GLY A 103 -3.96 5.31 -4.53
CA GLY A 103 -2.73 4.97 -5.24
C GLY A 103 -2.91 3.75 -6.16
N CYS A 104 -3.54 2.69 -5.66
CA CYS A 104 -3.84 1.51 -6.47
C CYS A 104 -4.88 1.79 -7.57
N GLN A 105 -5.84 2.68 -7.34
CA GLN A 105 -6.79 3.08 -8.37
C GLN A 105 -6.11 3.82 -9.53
N MET A 106 -5.06 4.61 -9.26
CA MET A 106 -4.28 5.27 -10.32
C MET A 106 -3.71 4.27 -11.32
N ASP A 107 -3.31 3.07 -10.87
CA ASP A 107 -2.77 2.03 -11.76
C ASP A 107 -3.80 1.43 -12.74
N LEU A 108 -5.10 1.66 -12.52
CA LEU A 108 -6.17 1.30 -13.45
C LEU A 108 -6.45 2.42 -14.48
N GLU A 109 -6.20 3.67 -14.11
CA GLU A 109 -6.60 4.86 -14.87
C GLU A 109 -5.43 5.50 -15.62
N GLN A 110 -4.20 5.27 -15.15
CA GLN A 110 -3.00 5.95 -15.59
C GLN A 110 -1.89 4.95 -15.93
N THR A 111 -1.42 4.99 -17.18
CA THR A 111 -0.34 4.11 -17.66
C THR A 111 0.98 4.85 -17.87
N ARG A 112 0.99 6.19 -17.75
CA ARG A 112 2.11 7.08 -18.04
C ARG A 112 2.12 8.29 -17.10
N TYR A 113 3.31 8.78 -16.75
CA TYR A 113 3.51 10.00 -15.96
C TYR A 113 4.20 11.06 -16.78
N LEU A 114 3.70 12.30 -16.77
CA LEU A 114 4.26 13.37 -17.60
C LEU A 114 5.60 13.88 -17.06
N ALA A 115 5.69 14.05 -15.75
CA ALA A 115 6.87 14.58 -15.05
C ALA A 115 7.03 13.94 -13.67
N PHE A 116 8.24 14.03 -13.11
CA PHE A 116 8.57 13.50 -11.78
C PHE A 116 7.57 13.90 -10.68
N PRO A 117 7.02 15.13 -10.60
CA PRO A 117 6.04 15.47 -9.57
C PRO A 117 4.78 14.59 -9.61
N ASN A 118 4.31 14.18 -10.80
CA ASN A 118 3.18 13.28 -10.93
C ASN A 118 3.54 11.87 -10.42
N LEU A 119 4.74 11.39 -10.76
CA LEU A 119 5.23 10.11 -10.27
C LEU A 119 5.45 10.12 -8.76
N ALA A 120 5.99 11.21 -8.21
CA ALA A 120 6.20 11.38 -6.79
C ALA A 120 4.88 11.36 -6.00
N GLN A 121 3.80 11.94 -6.56
CA GLN A 121 2.47 11.85 -5.97
C GLN A 121 1.96 10.39 -5.93
N TYR A 122 2.14 9.63 -7.01
CA TYR A 122 1.82 8.20 -7.02
C TYR A 122 2.63 7.45 -5.95
N CYS A 123 3.96 7.62 -5.92
CA CYS A 123 4.84 7.01 -4.93
C CYS A 123 4.47 7.38 -3.48
N HIS A 124 3.99 8.61 -3.26
CA HIS A 124 3.48 9.03 -1.95
C HIS A 124 2.30 8.16 -1.51
N LEU A 125 1.30 7.95 -2.39
CA LEU A 125 0.11 7.17 -2.07
C LEU A 125 0.42 5.68 -1.86
N VAL A 126 1.21 5.07 -2.75
CA VAL A 126 1.46 3.61 -2.71
C VAL A 126 2.58 3.19 -1.75
N ALA A 127 3.47 4.10 -1.34
CA ALA A 127 4.61 3.76 -0.48
C ALA A 127 4.87 4.77 0.64
N GLY A 128 4.68 6.07 0.40
CA GLY A 128 4.87 7.10 1.44
C GLY A 128 3.89 6.94 2.61
N VAL A 129 2.59 6.85 2.32
CA VAL A 129 1.52 6.65 3.32
C VAL A 129 1.70 5.32 4.04
N VAL A 130 2.13 4.26 3.33
CA VAL A 130 2.47 2.97 3.94
C VAL A 130 3.60 3.12 4.96
N GLY A 131 4.64 3.90 4.62
CA GLY A 131 5.74 4.23 5.54
C GLY A 131 5.26 5.02 6.76
N GLU A 132 4.35 5.98 6.60
CA GLU A 132 3.76 6.76 7.69
C GLU A 132 3.05 5.85 8.71
N VAL A 133 2.19 4.94 8.25
CA VAL A 133 1.48 4.00 9.12
C VAL A 133 2.47 3.05 9.79
N ALA A 134 3.43 2.50 9.04
CA ALA A 134 4.45 1.61 9.59
C ALA A 134 5.31 2.29 10.66
N ALA A 135 5.69 3.56 10.47
CA ALA A 135 6.44 4.33 11.46
C ALA A 135 5.69 4.46 12.79
N ARG A 136 4.38 4.75 12.74
CA ARG A 136 3.54 4.78 13.95
C ARG A 136 3.47 3.42 14.63
N ILE A 137 3.23 2.34 13.88
CA ILE A 137 3.21 0.96 14.40
C ILE A 137 4.55 0.58 15.06
N PHE A 138 5.67 1.02 14.49
CA PHE A 138 7.00 0.73 15.02
C PHE A 138 7.39 1.59 16.23
N GLY A 139 6.52 2.50 16.66
CA GLY A 139 6.70 3.29 17.88
C GLY A 139 7.41 4.61 17.65
N GLN A 140 7.07 5.31 16.56
CA GLN A 140 7.46 6.70 16.34
C GLN A 140 7.24 7.56 17.60
N THR A 141 8.28 8.31 18.00
CA THR A 141 8.25 9.27 19.11
C THR A 141 8.49 10.71 18.67
N ASP A 142 9.04 10.93 17.48
CA ASP A 142 9.30 12.25 16.89
C ASP A 142 8.40 12.45 15.66
N PRO A 143 7.60 13.52 15.58
CA PRO A 143 6.78 13.83 14.39
C PRO A 143 7.58 13.87 13.08
N ARG A 144 8.85 14.29 13.12
CA ARG A 144 9.73 14.35 11.93
C ARG A 144 10.03 12.97 11.33
N THR A 145 9.83 11.88 12.08
CA THR A 145 9.95 10.52 11.54
C THR A 145 8.95 10.29 10.40
N THR A 146 7.78 10.93 10.40
CA THR A 146 6.81 10.81 9.30
C THR A 146 7.38 11.37 7.99
N GLU A 147 8.04 12.53 8.04
CA GLU A 147 8.69 13.10 6.84
C GLU A 147 9.80 12.18 6.31
N TYR A 148 10.56 11.54 7.20
CA TYR A 148 11.56 10.56 6.80
C TYR A 148 10.92 9.31 6.20
N ALA A 149 9.81 8.83 6.78
CA ALA A 149 9.08 7.67 6.29
C ALA A 149 8.53 7.90 4.88
N HIS A 150 8.03 9.10 4.59
CA HIS A 150 7.61 9.48 3.23
C HIS A 150 8.78 9.47 2.24
N LYS A 151 9.95 10.01 2.62
CA LYS A 151 11.16 9.97 1.78
C LYS A 151 11.67 8.55 1.55
N LEU A 152 11.65 7.71 2.58
CA LEU A 152 12.02 6.30 2.47
C LEU A 152 11.05 5.54 1.55
N GLY A 153 9.74 5.77 1.70
CA GLY A 153 8.72 5.21 0.82
C GLY A 153 8.95 5.58 -0.65
N LEU A 154 9.21 6.87 -0.92
CA LEU A 154 9.58 7.33 -2.26
C LEU A 154 10.83 6.60 -2.79
N ALA A 155 11.90 6.52 -2.01
CA ALA A 155 13.13 5.87 -2.44
C ALA A 155 12.96 4.37 -2.75
N LEU A 156 12.22 3.65 -1.89
CA LEU A 156 11.94 2.23 -2.11
C LEU A 156 11.04 2.01 -3.32
N GLN A 157 10.03 2.86 -3.53
CA GLN A 157 9.15 2.74 -4.69
C GLN A 157 9.87 3.05 -6.00
N LEU A 158 10.71 4.09 -6.03
CA LEU A 158 11.56 4.36 -7.19
C LEU A 158 12.52 3.19 -7.48
N THR A 159 13.02 2.53 -6.44
CA THR A 159 13.86 1.33 -6.60
C THR A 159 13.08 0.18 -7.25
N ASN A 160 11.83 -0.07 -6.84
CA ASN A 160 10.97 -1.06 -7.48
C ASN A 160 10.70 -0.70 -8.94
N ILE A 161 10.31 0.54 -9.23
CA ILE A 161 10.06 1.03 -10.59
C ILE A 161 11.28 0.83 -11.50
N ILE A 162 12.49 1.17 -11.03
CA ILE A 162 13.72 1.03 -11.81
C ILE A 162 14.09 -0.45 -12.01
N ARG A 163 13.86 -1.29 -11.00
CA ARG A 163 14.13 -2.73 -11.08
C ARG A 163 13.19 -3.42 -12.08
N ASP A 164 11.93 -3.00 -12.13
CA ASP A 164 10.84 -3.77 -12.77
C ASP A 164 10.39 -3.16 -14.11
N VAL A 165 11.11 -2.17 -14.68
CA VAL A 165 10.77 -1.45 -15.93
C VAL A 165 10.27 -2.37 -17.04
N GLY A 166 10.95 -3.49 -17.28
CA GLY A 166 10.60 -4.43 -18.34
C GLY A 166 9.29 -5.18 -18.07
N GLU A 167 9.08 -5.62 -16.83
CA GLU A 167 7.87 -6.33 -16.41
C GLU A 167 6.65 -5.40 -16.44
N ASP A 168 6.82 -4.16 -15.97
CA ASP A 168 5.79 -3.13 -16.02
C ASP A 168 5.40 -2.80 -17.45
N ALA A 169 6.39 -2.64 -18.35
CA ALA A 169 6.14 -2.37 -19.76
C ALA A 169 5.35 -3.50 -20.44
N LEU A 170 5.63 -4.77 -20.12
CA LEU A 170 4.86 -5.92 -20.60
C LEU A 170 3.42 -5.93 -20.09
N ARG A 171 3.16 -5.33 -18.92
CA ARG A 171 1.83 -5.09 -18.36
C ARG A 171 1.18 -3.79 -18.86
N GLY A 172 1.84 -3.06 -19.76
CA GLY A 172 1.34 -1.83 -20.36
C GLY A 172 1.60 -0.55 -19.55
N ARG A 173 2.32 -0.63 -18.42
CA ARG A 173 2.64 0.51 -17.56
C ARG A 173 4.06 1.01 -17.81
N ILE A 174 4.24 2.33 -17.80
CA ILE A 174 5.58 2.96 -17.79
C ILE A 174 5.52 4.09 -16.78
N TYR A 175 6.18 3.86 -15.65
CA TYR A 175 6.24 4.82 -14.55
C TYR A 175 7.27 5.92 -14.77
N LEU A 176 8.34 5.63 -15.53
CA LEU A 176 9.38 6.61 -15.85
C LEU A 176 8.75 7.84 -16.54
N PRO A 177 9.02 9.07 -16.05
CA PRO A 177 8.39 10.26 -16.58
C PRO A 177 8.70 10.51 -18.06
N VAL A 178 7.69 10.92 -18.83
CA VAL A 178 7.82 11.18 -20.27
C VAL A 178 8.87 12.24 -20.57
N ASN A 179 8.93 13.33 -19.79
CA ASN A 179 9.92 14.38 -20.00
C ASN A 179 11.36 13.91 -19.75
N GLU A 180 11.56 12.96 -18.82
CA GLU A 180 12.87 12.37 -18.55
C GLU A 180 13.25 11.40 -19.67
N LEU A 181 12.34 10.53 -20.12
CA LEU A 181 12.59 9.66 -21.28
C LEU A 181 13.00 10.47 -22.51
N GLN A 182 12.28 11.57 -22.79
CA GLN A 182 12.61 12.50 -23.88
C GLN A 182 13.98 13.16 -23.71
N GLN A 183 14.40 13.49 -22.49
CA GLN A 183 15.71 14.06 -22.23
C GLN A 183 16.85 13.09 -22.61
N PHE A 184 16.60 11.79 -22.57
CA PHE A 184 17.56 10.75 -22.90
C PHE A 184 17.31 10.07 -24.26
N ASP A 185 16.42 10.62 -25.09
CA ASP A 185 16.05 10.10 -26.42
C ASP A 185 15.54 8.64 -26.41
N VAL A 186 14.77 8.27 -25.38
CA VAL A 186 14.12 6.94 -25.22
C VAL A 186 12.65 6.97 -25.62
#